data_AF-M4Z381-F1
#
_entry.id   AF-M4Z381-F1
#
_cell.length_a   1.000
_cell.length_b   1.000
_cell.length_c   1.000
_cell.angle_alpha   90.00
_cell.angle_beta   90.00
_cell.angle_gamma   90.00
#
_symmetry.space_group_name_H-M   'P 1'
#
loop_
_entity.id
_entity.type
_entity.pdbx_description
1 polymer ?
#
loop_
_entity_poly.entity_id
_entity_poly.type
_entity_poly.pdbx_seq_one_letter_code
_entity_poly.pdbx_strand_id
1 'polypeptide(L)'
;MPHPSRFKCDDVTPTGEPPATHDDMSEDIFSTTEIPFPSERPLNVYAFDPSLGNFVGNQMVTHVRYESLEPGPIGERFAVIDYDGSQRTFYKPVNLDDPKLLMTNGLPPSAADPRFHQQMVYAVASETLQRFEYALGRRVRWRTRSGTGHPAAPKGASRRLNLFPHAMCEANAFYSPDAHGILFGYFKASRTNPGRNLPGQTVFTCLSHDIIVHETTHAIVDGIREHFMEPTNVDVAAFHEAFADLAALFLHFSHKEVLVDTLQKTGGKLFEFKLKGDAELAHGATPAIQSQLNTENPLIALATQFGEAAGRASSLRSALMTPATPDGAKEIGTKIEPHERGSILVAAVFDAYFTVYGRRTFDLFRIYRASGGSLDKADLPVPLANRLAMEASRTAEEFFAICARALDYCPPVDITFGDFLRALLTAHLDYTPDDPDHVRDAFMQAFRLRGIVAENATAFSEDALFWPKVMRGSLRVPGLIFGDPNGLTKDEKDHNGDVLRAFAVTHADKLGFDPKAGPIAAPSFHPMFSIGKDGKLYVSMVVELVQTMRVPFGHGIPGTFPLRNGVTLLIAQDPPEHDKRPDPRVRFVIPKLYHREREERVRNFYVGSGRATTTIPAGHDEDKRFRLDFALLHAGV
;
A
#
# COMPACT_ATOMS: atom_id res chain seq x y z
N MET A 1 -56.80 -5.89 -56.45
CA MET A 1 -56.47 -6.59 -55.19
C MET A 1 -56.28 -8.06 -55.53
N PRO A 2 -55.07 -8.62 -55.36
CA PRO A 2 -54.71 -9.28 -54.08
C PRO A 2 -53.24 -9.11 -53.65
N HIS A 3 -52.95 -9.48 -52.40
CA HIS A 3 -51.66 -9.45 -51.71
C HIS A 3 -50.51 -10.16 -52.45
N PRO A 4 -49.27 -9.63 -52.43
CA PRO A 4 -48.09 -10.43 -52.75
C PRO A 4 -47.76 -11.34 -51.57
N SER A 5 -48.15 -12.60 -51.73
CA SER A 5 -47.43 -13.83 -51.40
C SER A 5 -46.30 -13.72 -50.37
N ARG A 6 -46.53 -14.29 -49.17
CA ARG A 6 -45.48 -14.72 -48.23
C ARG A 6 -44.44 -15.56 -48.97
N PHE A 7 -43.16 -15.24 -48.79
CA PHE A 7 -42.06 -16.08 -49.24
C PHE A 7 -42.19 -17.46 -48.57
N LYS A 8 -42.25 -18.52 -49.38
CA LYS A 8 -42.12 -19.91 -48.93
C LYS A 8 -40.63 -20.17 -48.70
N CYS A 9 -40.29 -20.79 -47.58
CA CYS A 9 -38.99 -21.45 -47.44
C CYS A 9 -38.92 -22.60 -48.43
N ASP A 10 -37.80 -22.71 -49.14
CA ASP A 10 -37.54 -23.84 -50.03
C ASP A 10 -37.39 -25.13 -49.21
N ASP A 11 -38.06 -26.18 -49.64
CA ASP A 11 -37.87 -27.54 -49.13
C ASP A 11 -36.49 -28.04 -49.59
N VAL A 12 -35.55 -28.15 -48.66
CA VAL A 12 -34.25 -28.79 -48.90
C VAL A 12 -34.45 -30.31 -48.89
N THR A 13 -34.54 -30.91 -50.07
CA THR A 13 -34.36 -32.36 -50.24
C THR A 13 -32.90 -32.74 -49.99
N PRO A 14 -32.59 -33.73 -49.14
CA PRO A 14 -31.23 -34.19 -48.96
C PRO A 14 -30.88 -35.16 -50.09
N THR A 15 -30.20 -34.67 -51.12
CA THR A 15 -29.49 -35.53 -52.08
C THR A 15 -28.11 -35.83 -51.53
N GLY A 16 -27.87 -37.09 -51.19
CA GLY A 16 -26.61 -37.55 -50.63
C GLY A 16 -25.49 -37.63 -51.67
N GLU A 17 -24.28 -37.33 -51.20
CA GLU A 17 -23.01 -37.98 -51.53
C GLU A 17 -21.97 -37.57 -50.46
N PRO A 18 -21.23 -38.49 -49.82
CA PRO A 18 -20.07 -38.17 -48.99
C PRO A 18 -18.81 -38.17 -49.87
N PRO A 19 -17.90 -37.19 -49.78
CA PRO A 19 -16.82 -37.17 -48.77
C PRO A 19 -16.41 -35.70 -48.43
N ALA A 20 -15.48 -35.32 -47.57
CA ALA A 20 -14.30 -35.94 -46.98
C ALA A 20 -14.07 -35.29 -45.60
N THR A 21 -13.42 -36.02 -44.71
CA THR A 21 -12.88 -35.50 -43.44
C THR A 21 -11.76 -34.50 -43.73
N HIS A 22 -12.13 -33.24 -43.89
CA HIS A 22 -11.28 -32.11 -43.59
C HIS A 22 -12.09 -31.26 -42.61
N ASP A 23 -11.67 -31.29 -41.35
CA ASP A 23 -12.06 -30.30 -40.35
C ASP A 23 -11.33 -28.99 -40.72
N ASP A 24 -11.69 -28.46 -41.90
CA ASP A 24 -11.40 -27.10 -42.29
C ASP A 24 -12.49 -26.30 -41.58
N MET A 25 -12.25 -26.07 -40.28
CA MET A 25 -12.93 -25.04 -39.52
C MET A 25 -12.69 -23.76 -40.31
N SER A 26 -13.62 -23.43 -41.20
CA SER A 26 -13.79 -22.07 -41.67
C SER A 26 -13.89 -21.26 -40.38
N GLU A 27 -12.82 -20.54 -40.04
CA GLU A 27 -12.83 -19.59 -38.94
C GLU A 27 -13.89 -18.54 -39.30
N ASP A 28 -15.13 -18.85 -38.94
CA ASP A 28 -16.22 -17.91 -39.05
C ASP A 28 -15.95 -16.83 -38.01
N ILE A 29 -15.28 -15.78 -38.48
CA ILE A 29 -14.93 -14.57 -37.73
C ILE A 29 -16.16 -13.86 -37.14
N PHE A 30 -17.39 -14.31 -37.46
CA PHE A 30 -18.65 -13.78 -36.96
C PHE A 30 -19.41 -14.75 -36.02
N SER A 31 -18.87 -15.94 -35.72
CA SER A 31 -19.58 -16.99 -34.96
C SER A 31 -19.27 -17.05 -33.45
N THR A 32 -18.35 -16.25 -32.94
CA THR A 32 -18.05 -16.29 -31.49
C THR A 32 -19.22 -15.71 -30.69
N THR A 33 -20.03 -16.60 -30.11
CA THR A 33 -21.00 -16.30 -29.03
C THR A 33 -20.33 -16.37 -27.66
N GLU A 34 -19.01 -16.21 -27.59
CA GLU A 34 -18.25 -16.34 -26.36
C GLU A 34 -18.56 -15.14 -25.46
N ILE A 35 -19.13 -15.42 -24.29
CA ILE A 35 -19.35 -14.40 -23.27
C ILE A 35 -17.98 -14.08 -22.67
N PRO A 36 -17.51 -12.82 -22.73
CA PRO A 36 -16.19 -12.48 -22.20
C PRO A 36 -16.16 -12.74 -20.70
N PHE A 37 -15.02 -13.24 -20.22
CA PHE A 37 -14.79 -13.35 -18.78
C PHE A 37 -14.91 -11.96 -18.13
N PRO A 38 -15.54 -11.86 -16.94
CA PRO A 38 -15.60 -10.60 -16.23
C PRO A 38 -14.19 -10.15 -15.85
N SER A 39 -13.95 -8.84 -15.81
CA SER A 39 -12.67 -8.28 -15.36
C SER A 39 -12.51 -8.36 -13.83
N GLU A 40 -13.62 -8.38 -13.10
CA GLU A 40 -13.69 -8.26 -11.65
C GLU A 40 -14.68 -9.25 -11.03
N ARG A 41 -14.45 -9.57 -9.76
CA ARG A 41 -15.28 -10.37 -8.87
C ARG A 41 -15.70 -9.50 -7.68
N PRO A 42 -16.99 -9.24 -7.48
CA PRO A 42 -17.47 -8.57 -6.28
C PRO A 42 -17.43 -9.53 -5.08
N LEU A 43 -16.94 -9.05 -3.93
CA LEU A 43 -16.90 -9.80 -2.67
C LEU A 43 -17.37 -8.92 -1.51
N ASN A 44 -18.29 -9.43 -0.68
CA ASN A 44 -18.71 -8.74 0.53
C ASN A 44 -17.56 -8.74 1.56
N VAL A 45 -17.38 -7.61 2.24
CA VAL A 45 -16.38 -7.38 3.28
C VAL A 45 -16.95 -6.48 4.38
N TYR A 46 -16.28 -6.41 5.54
CA TYR A 46 -16.49 -5.32 6.49
C TYR A 46 -15.73 -4.07 6.01
N ALA A 47 -16.34 -2.89 6.15
CA ALA A 47 -15.69 -1.62 5.84
C ALA A 47 -14.63 -1.25 6.88
N PHE A 48 -14.89 -1.56 8.15
CA PHE A 48 -13.92 -1.36 9.23
C PHE A 48 -13.73 -2.65 10.01
N ASP A 49 -14.72 -3.02 10.82
CA ASP A 49 -14.65 -4.18 11.70
C ASP A 49 -16.06 -4.64 12.15
N PRO A 50 -16.18 -5.85 12.72
CA PRO A 50 -17.46 -6.37 13.20
C PRO A 50 -18.15 -5.56 14.31
N SER A 51 -17.43 -4.74 15.10
CA SER A 51 -18.00 -4.04 16.27
C SER A 51 -18.95 -2.90 15.91
N LEU A 52 -18.80 -2.37 14.69
CA LEU A 52 -19.73 -1.39 14.15
C LEU A 52 -21.06 -2.03 13.72
N GLY A 53 -21.15 -3.37 13.67
CA GLY A 53 -22.38 -4.10 13.35
C GLY A 53 -22.97 -3.68 12.01
N ASN A 54 -24.28 -3.45 11.98
CA ASN A 54 -25.01 -2.93 10.80
C ASN A 54 -25.06 -1.40 10.78
N PHE A 55 -24.10 -0.71 11.40
CA PHE A 55 -23.94 0.73 11.18
C PHE A 55 -23.88 1.02 9.67
N VAL A 56 -24.48 2.13 9.24
CA VAL A 56 -24.61 2.49 7.83
C VAL A 56 -23.23 2.42 7.16
N GLY A 57 -23.13 1.63 6.09
CA GLY A 57 -21.90 1.46 5.32
C GLY A 57 -20.81 0.56 5.91
N ASN A 58 -21.02 -0.13 7.04
CA ASN A 58 -20.02 -1.08 7.57
C ASN A 58 -19.97 -2.43 6.83
N GLN A 59 -20.99 -2.75 6.05
CA GLN A 59 -20.96 -3.88 5.12
C GLN A 59 -20.83 -3.31 3.70
N MET A 60 -19.80 -3.73 2.98
CA MET A 60 -19.53 -3.21 1.64
C MET A 60 -19.13 -4.32 0.68
N VAL A 61 -19.12 -4.00 -0.61
CA VAL A 61 -18.67 -4.89 -1.68
C VAL A 61 -17.38 -4.32 -2.26
N THR A 62 -16.29 -5.07 -2.12
CA THR A 62 -15.05 -4.78 -2.83
C THR A 62 -15.00 -5.52 -4.15
N HIS A 63 -14.33 -4.95 -5.15
CA HIS A 63 -14.18 -5.53 -6.47
C HIS A 63 -12.73 -5.95 -6.65
N VAL A 64 -12.50 -7.26 -6.76
CA VAL A 64 -11.16 -7.81 -6.97
C VAL A 64 -11.01 -8.31 -8.39
N ARG A 65 -9.81 -8.25 -8.97
CA ARG A 65 -9.55 -8.81 -10.30
C ARG A 65 -10.08 -10.25 -10.37
N TYR A 66 -10.85 -10.54 -11.42
CA TYR A 66 -11.33 -11.88 -11.63
C TYR A 66 -10.18 -12.81 -12.01
N GLU A 67 -10.10 -13.93 -11.32
CA GLU A 67 -9.27 -15.09 -11.63
C GLU A 67 -10.03 -16.35 -11.18
N SER A 68 -9.72 -17.52 -11.73
CA SER A 68 -10.26 -18.77 -11.19
C SER A 68 -9.54 -19.13 -9.89
N LEU A 69 -10.30 -19.55 -8.88
CA LEU A 69 -9.80 -19.76 -7.53
C LEU A 69 -10.04 -21.20 -7.06
N GLU A 70 -9.01 -21.81 -6.48
CA GLU A 70 -9.20 -23.04 -5.72
C GLU A 70 -9.80 -22.73 -4.33
N PRO A 71 -10.47 -23.69 -3.65
CA PRO A 71 -11.01 -23.47 -2.32
C PRO A 71 -9.96 -23.07 -1.28
N GLY A 72 -10.31 -22.13 -0.40
CA GLY A 72 -9.37 -21.49 0.53
C GLY A 72 -8.63 -20.38 -0.22
N PRO A 73 -9.39 -19.42 -0.77
CA PRO A 73 -9.20 -18.84 -2.09
C PRO A 73 -7.73 -18.76 -2.47
N ILE A 74 -7.33 -19.64 -3.38
CA ILE A 74 -5.96 -19.74 -3.88
C ILE A 74 -5.96 -19.22 -5.31
N GLY A 75 -5.34 -18.05 -5.49
CA GLY A 75 -5.21 -17.38 -6.78
C GLY A 75 -3.76 -17.28 -7.25
N GLU A 76 -3.49 -16.39 -8.19
CA GLU A 76 -2.16 -16.11 -8.73
C GLU A 76 -1.27 -15.44 -7.68
N ARG A 77 -1.86 -14.54 -6.86
CA ARG A 77 -1.11 -13.62 -5.99
C ARG A 77 -1.19 -13.93 -4.49
N PHE A 78 -2.29 -14.53 -4.05
CA PHE A 78 -2.54 -14.87 -2.66
C PHE A 78 -3.01 -16.32 -2.53
N ALA A 79 -2.70 -16.95 -1.40
CA ALA A 79 -3.24 -18.23 -1.00
C ALA A 79 -3.74 -18.15 0.45
N VAL A 80 -5.02 -18.40 0.68
CA VAL A 80 -5.57 -18.40 2.05
C VAL A 80 -5.47 -19.80 2.65
N ILE A 81 -4.57 -19.94 3.63
CA ILE A 81 -4.31 -21.21 4.32
C ILE A 81 -4.86 -21.09 5.73
N ASP A 82 -6.07 -21.58 5.94
CA ASP A 82 -6.78 -21.43 7.22
C ASP A 82 -6.44 -22.56 8.21
N TYR A 83 -5.17 -22.56 8.64
CA TYR A 83 -4.65 -23.44 9.69
C TYR A 83 -4.53 -22.68 11.02
N ASP A 84 -5.21 -23.18 12.05
CA ASP A 84 -5.10 -22.65 13.40
C ASP A 84 -3.90 -23.26 14.11
N GLY A 85 -2.85 -22.48 14.32
CA GLY A 85 -1.62 -22.95 14.99
C GLY A 85 -1.86 -23.32 16.46
N SER A 86 -2.81 -22.66 17.12
CA SER A 86 -3.14 -22.89 18.53
C SER A 86 -4.00 -24.13 18.73
N GLN A 87 -4.99 -24.33 17.85
CA GLN A 87 -5.91 -25.48 17.89
C GLN A 87 -5.42 -26.68 17.07
N ARG A 88 -4.37 -26.51 16.27
CA ARG A 88 -3.80 -27.51 15.37
C ARG A 88 -4.83 -28.13 14.42
N THR A 89 -5.69 -27.30 13.84
CA THR A 89 -6.77 -27.74 12.95
C THR A 89 -6.85 -26.87 11.70
N PHE A 90 -7.34 -27.45 10.61
CA PHE A 90 -7.73 -26.70 9.42
C PHE A 90 -9.23 -26.39 9.48
N TYR A 91 -9.60 -25.15 9.16
CA TYR A 91 -11.00 -24.79 8.93
C TYR A 91 -11.42 -25.16 7.51
N LYS A 92 -12.73 -25.33 7.30
CA LYS A 92 -13.28 -25.67 5.99
C LYS A 92 -12.98 -24.55 4.99
N PRO A 93 -12.34 -24.84 3.84
CA PRO A 93 -12.04 -23.82 2.84
C PRO A 93 -13.31 -23.30 2.15
N VAL A 94 -13.39 -21.99 1.92
CA VAL A 94 -14.44 -21.37 1.09
C VAL A 94 -14.14 -21.55 -0.39
N ASN A 95 -15.13 -21.96 -1.20
CA ASN A 95 -15.01 -22.04 -2.65
C ASN A 95 -15.70 -20.83 -3.29
N LEU A 96 -14.94 -19.77 -3.60
CA LEU A 96 -15.50 -18.55 -4.20
C LEU A 96 -15.92 -18.74 -5.67
N ASP A 97 -15.58 -19.87 -6.31
CA ASP A 97 -16.06 -20.25 -7.65
C ASP A 97 -17.37 -21.06 -7.59
N ASP A 98 -17.96 -21.29 -6.41
CA ASP A 98 -19.30 -21.87 -6.30
C ASP A 98 -20.33 -20.93 -6.95
N PRO A 99 -21.15 -21.40 -7.91
CA PRO A 99 -22.16 -20.59 -8.59
C PRO A 99 -23.10 -19.84 -7.63
N LYS A 100 -23.38 -20.42 -6.45
CA LYS A 100 -24.23 -19.78 -5.43
C LYS A 100 -23.57 -18.52 -4.86
N LEU A 101 -22.25 -18.55 -4.67
CA LEU A 101 -21.49 -17.41 -4.14
C LEU A 101 -21.21 -16.36 -5.22
N LEU A 102 -21.02 -16.78 -6.48
CA LEU A 102 -20.89 -15.86 -7.61
C LEU A 102 -22.14 -14.97 -7.78
N MET A 103 -23.33 -15.49 -7.48
CA MET A 103 -24.59 -14.74 -7.55
C MET A 103 -24.81 -13.78 -6.36
N THR A 104 -24.08 -13.92 -5.25
CA THR A 104 -24.31 -13.18 -4.00
C THR A 104 -23.13 -12.33 -3.55
N ASN A 105 -22.17 -12.07 -4.46
CA ASN A 105 -20.93 -11.37 -4.15
C ASN A 105 -20.15 -12.06 -3.02
N GLY A 106 -20.10 -13.40 -3.02
CA GLY A 106 -19.51 -14.18 -1.95
C GLY A 106 -20.44 -14.40 -0.74
N LEU A 107 -19.84 -14.74 0.40
CA LEU A 107 -20.50 -14.90 1.69
C LEU A 107 -20.88 -13.54 2.28
N PRO A 108 -22.02 -13.41 2.98
CA PRO A 108 -22.35 -12.21 3.73
C PRO A 108 -21.40 -12.03 4.93
N PRO A 109 -21.15 -10.78 5.39
CA PRO A 109 -20.29 -10.54 6.53
C PRO A 109 -20.73 -11.27 7.81
N SER A 110 -19.80 -12.01 8.40
CA SER A 110 -20.04 -12.83 9.59
C SER A 110 -18.79 -12.99 10.44
N ALA A 111 -18.89 -12.65 11.73
CA ALA A 111 -17.83 -12.90 12.71
C ALA A 111 -17.81 -14.35 13.26
N ALA A 112 -18.80 -15.17 12.88
CA ALA A 112 -18.97 -16.53 13.38
C ALA A 112 -18.64 -17.61 12.36
N ASP A 113 -18.52 -17.26 11.07
CA ASP A 113 -18.22 -18.21 10.00
C ASP A 113 -16.77 -18.04 9.52
N PRO A 114 -15.85 -18.98 9.85
CA PRO A 114 -14.45 -18.93 9.41
C PRO A 114 -14.29 -18.81 7.89
N ARG A 115 -15.26 -19.30 7.10
CA ARG A 115 -15.23 -19.17 5.64
C ARG A 115 -15.35 -17.70 5.20
N PHE A 116 -16.10 -16.88 5.92
CA PHE A 116 -16.13 -15.45 5.65
C PHE A 116 -14.80 -14.80 6.03
N HIS A 117 -14.13 -15.25 7.10
CA HIS A 117 -12.81 -14.72 7.48
C HIS A 117 -11.79 -14.93 6.35
N GLN A 118 -11.84 -16.10 5.70
CA GLN A 118 -11.03 -16.39 4.51
C GLN A 118 -11.34 -15.45 3.33
N GLN A 119 -12.62 -15.19 3.07
CA GLN A 119 -13.05 -14.23 2.04
C GLN A 119 -12.58 -12.81 2.36
N MET A 120 -12.74 -12.38 3.61
CA MET A 120 -12.37 -11.05 4.09
C MET A 120 -10.89 -10.78 3.84
N VAL A 121 -10.00 -11.66 4.30
CA VAL A 121 -8.55 -11.47 4.11
C VAL A 121 -8.16 -11.50 2.63
N TYR A 122 -8.74 -12.40 1.83
CA TYR A 122 -8.43 -12.48 0.41
C TYR A 122 -8.86 -11.22 -0.33
N ALA A 123 -10.08 -10.77 -0.07
CA ALA A 123 -10.69 -9.65 -0.77
C ALA A 123 -9.95 -8.34 -0.47
N VAL A 124 -9.73 -8.04 0.82
CA VAL A 124 -9.06 -6.80 1.24
C VAL A 124 -7.57 -6.79 0.86
N ALA A 125 -6.85 -7.90 1.00
CA ALA A 125 -5.46 -7.99 0.54
C ALA A 125 -5.33 -7.84 -0.98
N SER A 126 -6.26 -8.43 -1.74
CA SER A 126 -6.30 -8.30 -3.21
C SER A 126 -6.62 -6.89 -3.65
N GLU A 127 -7.58 -6.21 -3.02
CA GLU A 127 -7.86 -4.79 -3.31
C GLU A 127 -6.65 -3.91 -3.00
N THR A 128 -6.03 -4.11 -1.83
CA THR A 128 -4.83 -3.37 -1.41
C THR A 128 -3.73 -3.49 -2.47
N LEU A 129 -3.41 -4.71 -2.89
CA LEU A 129 -2.41 -4.96 -3.93
C LEU A 129 -2.77 -4.28 -5.24
N GLN A 130 -4.02 -4.36 -5.70
CA GLN A 130 -4.45 -3.74 -6.95
C GLN A 130 -4.28 -2.23 -6.95
N ARG A 131 -4.58 -1.56 -5.83
CA ARG A 131 -4.37 -0.11 -5.69
C ARG A 131 -2.89 0.26 -5.78
N PHE A 132 -2.02 -0.51 -5.14
CA PHE A 132 -0.58 -0.33 -5.27
C PHE A 132 -0.09 -0.53 -6.70
N GLU A 133 -0.51 -1.61 -7.37
CA GLU A 133 -0.12 -1.89 -8.75
C GLU A 133 -0.63 -0.83 -9.74
N TYR A 134 -1.85 -0.32 -9.52
CA TYR A 134 -2.40 0.79 -10.28
C TYR A 134 -1.60 2.07 -10.08
N ALA A 135 -1.26 2.43 -8.84
CA ALA A 135 -0.46 3.61 -8.55
C ALA A 135 0.96 3.51 -9.12
N LEU A 136 1.62 2.37 -8.94
CA LEU A 136 3.01 2.13 -9.38
C LEU A 136 3.14 1.89 -10.89
N GLY A 137 2.04 1.57 -11.59
CA GLY A 137 2.04 1.26 -13.02
C GLY A 137 2.81 -0.03 -13.35
N ARG A 138 2.83 -0.98 -12.42
CA ARG A 138 3.52 -2.28 -12.56
C ARG A 138 3.01 -3.30 -11.56
N ARG A 139 3.28 -4.58 -11.82
CA ARG A 139 3.08 -5.65 -10.84
C ARG A 139 4.12 -5.59 -9.71
N VAL A 140 3.65 -5.67 -8.47
CA VAL A 140 4.50 -5.82 -7.27
C VAL A 140 5.03 -7.25 -7.20
N ARG A 141 6.24 -7.46 -6.68
CA ARG A 141 6.77 -8.80 -6.43
C ARG A 141 6.79 -9.05 -4.93
N TRP A 142 6.57 -10.29 -4.53
CA TRP A 142 6.82 -10.69 -3.14
C TRP A 142 8.30 -10.98 -2.93
N ARG A 143 8.80 -10.70 -1.74
CA ARG A 143 10.16 -11.11 -1.35
C ARG A 143 10.30 -12.62 -1.47
N THR A 144 11.34 -13.08 -2.14
CA THR A 144 11.65 -14.51 -2.21
C THR A 144 12.19 -15.00 -0.86
N ARG A 145 11.75 -16.17 -0.40
CA ARG A 145 12.27 -16.78 0.84
C ARG A 145 13.79 -17.02 0.73
N SER A 146 14.60 -16.26 1.48
CA SER A 146 16.05 -16.47 1.57
C SER A 146 16.39 -17.57 2.57
N GLY A 147 17.09 -18.62 2.11
CA GLY A 147 17.73 -19.61 2.99
C GLY A 147 18.16 -20.89 2.30
N THR A 148 19.39 -21.35 2.59
CA THR A 148 20.01 -22.61 2.14
C THR A 148 19.59 -23.85 2.97
N GLY A 149 18.59 -23.71 3.87
CA GLY A 149 18.18 -24.77 4.80
C GLY A 149 16.71 -25.20 4.69
N HIS A 150 15.93 -24.62 3.78
CA HIS A 150 14.56 -25.06 3.53
C HIS A 150 14.46 -25.78 2.18
N PRO A 151 13.59 -26.80 2.05
CA PRO A 151 13.36 -27.42 0.74
C PRO A 151 13.07 -26.33 -0.28
N ALA A 152 13.68 -26.47 -1.47
CA ALA A 152 13.50 -25.55 -2.58
C ALA A 152 12.00 -25.25 -2.70
N ALA A 153 11.65 -23.97 -2.63
CA ALA A 153 10.25 -23.57 -2.72
C ALA A 153 9.68 -24.20 -4.02
N PRO A 154 8.50 -24.85 -3.97
CA PRO A 154 7.89 -25.44 -5.16
C PRO A 154 7.94 -24.43 -6.32
N LYS A 155 8.15 -24.89 -7.57
CA LYS A 155 8.13 -23.98 -8.74
C LYS A 155 6.83 -23.17 -8.71
N GLY A 156 6.92 -21.86 -8.47
CA GLY A 156 5.77 -20.95 -8.33
C GLY A 156 5.45 -20.47 -6.91
N ALA A 157 6.03 -21.08 -5.86
CA ALA A 157 5.78 -20.69 -4.46
C ALA A 157 6.33 -19.30 -4.09
N SER A 158 7.19 -18.70 -4.90
CA SER A 158 7.60 -17.30 -4.75
C SER A 158 6.62 -16.29 -5.39
N ARG A 159 5.54 -16.75 -6.03
CA ARG A 159 4.57 -15.89 -6.72
C ARG A 159 3.37 -15.53 -5.85
N ARG A 160 3.14 -16.28 -4.77
CA ARG A 160 1.95 -16.17 -3.91
C ARG A 160 2.35 -15.86 -2.48
N LEU A 161 1.71 -14.87 -1.87
CA LEU A 161 1.82 -14.62 -0.44
C LEU A 161 0.74 -15.41 0.31
N ASN A 162 1.12 -16.07 1.40
CA ASN A 162 0.16 -16.83 2.21
C ASN A 162 -0.57 -15.93 3.19
N LEU A 163 -1.87 -16.14 3.36
CA LEU A 163 -2.70 -15.45 4.36
C LEU A 163 -3.22 -16.49 5.36
N PHE A 164 -2.97 -16.27 6.65
CA PHE A 164 -3.36 -17.19 7.72
C PHE A 164 -4.37 -16.50 8.67
N PRO A 165 -5.70 -16.62 8.41
CA PRO A 165 -6.73 -15.91 9.20
C PRO A 165 -6.73 -16.21 10.70
N HIS A 166 -6.34 -17.42 11.09
CA HIS A 166 -6.38 -17.89 12.48
C HIS A 166 -5.01 -18.38 12.98
N ALA A 167 -3.92 -17.73 12.56
CA ALA A 167 -2.55 -18.22 12.75
C ALA A 167 -2.20 -18.54 14.22
N MET A 168 -2.66 -17.72 15.17
CA MET A 168 -2.26 -17.77 16.57
C MET A 168 -3.30 -17.19 17.52
N CYS A 169 -3.31 -17.62 18.78
CA CYS A 169 -4.17 -17.09 19.83
C CYS A 169 -3.47 -15.95 20.57
N GLU A 170 -3.18 -14.86 19.86
CA GLU A 170 -2.52 -13.66 20.38
C GLU A 170 -3.26 -12.41 19.90
N ALA A 171 -3.19 -11.34 20.69
CA ALA A 171 -3.70 -10.01 20.31
C ALA A 171 -2.68 -9.33 19.38
N ASN A 172 -2.45 -9.91 18.20
CA ASN A 172 -1.43 -9.45 17.27
C ASN A 172 -1.78 -9.88 15.83
N ALA A 173 -1.25 -9.15 14.85
CA ALA A 173 -1.17 -9.56 13.46
C ALA A 173 0.17 -9.04 12.91
N PHE A 174 0.81 -9.81 12.03
CA PHE A 174 2.07 -9.37 11.44
C PHE A 174 2.37 -10.05 10.09
N TYR A 175 3.02 -9.31 9.20
CA TYR A 175 3.73 -9.87 8.05
C TYR A 175 5.05 -10.55 8.48
N SER A 176 5.30 -11.76 7.97
CA SER A 176 6.54 -12.49 8.20
C SER A 176 7.22 -12.90 6.87
N PRO A 177 8.42 -12.34 6.58
CA PRO A 177 9.23 -12.78 5.44
C PRO A 177 9.62 -14.26 5.49
N ASP A 178 9.90 -14.79 6.69
CA ASP A 178 10.33 -16.18 6.87
C ASP A 178 9.17 -17.17 6.67
N ALA A 179 7.96 -16.83 7.13
CA ALA A 179 6.75 -17.58 6.84
C ALA A 179 6.21 -17.38 5.41
N HIS A 180 6.73 -16.37 4.70
CA HIS A 180 6.23 -15.92 3.40
C HIS A 180 4.71 -15.69 3.44
N GLY A 181 4.25 -14.97 4.46
CA GLY A 181 2.83 -14.76 4.68
C GLY A 181 2.49 -13.76 5.77
N ILE A 182 1.19 -13.49 5.89
CA ILE A 182 0.60 -12.63 6.91
C ILE A 182 -0.14 -13.50 7.92
N LEU A 183 0.19 -13.34 9.19
CA LEU A 183 -0.33 -14.12 10.30
C LEU A 183 -1.30 -13.27 11.10
N PHE A 184 -2.57 -13.64 11.10
CA PHE A 184 -3.60 -12.96 11.87
C PHE A 184 -3.87 -13.73 13.16
N GLY A 185 -3.77 -13.03 14.29
CA GLY A 185 -4.10 -13.57 15.60
C GLY A 185 -5.57 -13.39 15.97
N TYR A 186 -5.99 -14.10 17.01
CA TYR A 186 -7.27 -13.89 17.69
C TYR A 186 -7.11 -13.91 19.20
N PHE A 187 -7.96 -13.19 19.91
CA PHE A 187 -7.87 -13.04 21.36
C PHE A 187 -9.23 -12.83 22.01
N LYS A 188 -9.27 -12.91 23.33
CA LYS A 188 -10.48 -12.65 24.12
C LYS A 188 -10.53 -11.17 24.50
N ALA A 189 -11.63 -10.49 24.16
CA ALA A 189 -11.87 -9.12 24.56
C ALA A 189 -11.82 -8.98 26.08
N SER A 190 -11.32 -7.83 26.55
CA SER A 190 -11.19 -7.49 27.96
C SER A 190 -12.50 -7.75 28.73
N ARG A 191 -12.40 -8.38 29.90
CA ARG A 191 -13.58 -8.63 30.75
C ARG A 191 -14.07 -7.40 31.48
N THR A 192 -13.21 -6.39 31.63
CA THR A 192 -13.48 -5.18 32.41
C THR A 192 -13.75 -3.98 31.53
N ASN A 193 -13.14 -3.91 30.35
CA ASN A 193 -13.29 -2.80 29.40
C ASN A 193 -13.27 -3.29 27.94
N PRO A 194 -14.31 -4.00 27.45
CA PRO A 194 -14.34 -4.54 26.09
C PRO A 194 -14.73 -3.52 25.00
N GLY A 195 -15.02 -2.27 25.37
CA GLY A 195 -15.64 -1.27 24.49
C GLY A 195 -16.97 -1.77 23.92
N ARG A 196 -17.11 -1.78 22.59
CA ARG A 196 -18.31 -2.24 21.88
C ARG A 196 -18.48 -3.76 21.84
N ASN A 197 -17.50 -4.53 22.31
CA ASN A 197 -17.52 -5.99 22.29
C ASN A 197 -18.21 -6.58 23.54
N LEU A 198 -18.62 -7.85 23.47
CA LEU A 198 -19.04 -8.57 24.66
C LEU A 198 -17.81 -8.93 25.52
N PRO A 199 -17.90 -8.87 26.87
CA PRO A 199 -16.82 -9.33 27.74
C PRO A 199 -16.40 -10.77 27.43
N GLY A 200 -15.11 -10.98 27.07
CA GLY A 200 -14.60 -12.30 26.68
C GLY A 200 -15.05 -12.80 25.30
N GLN A 201 -15.64 -11.95 24.46
CA GLN A 201 -15.86 -12.22 23.05
C GLN A 201 -14.52 -12.56 22.37
N THR A 202 -14.53 -13.51 21.43
CA THR A 202 -13.35 -13.73 20.59
C THR A 202 -13.32 -12.65 19.51
N VAL A 203 -12.22 -11.92 19.43
CA VAL A 203 -11.94 -10.90 18.42
C VAL A 203 -10.89 -11.46 17.47
N PHE A 204 -11.15 -11.34 16.17
CA PHE A 204 -10.30 -11.85 15.11
C PHE A 204 -9.70 -10.67 14.35
N THR A 205 -8.37 -10.58 14.33
CA THR A 205 -7.69 -9.48 13.61
C THR A 205 -7.90 -9.57 12.10
N CYS A 206 -8.11 -10.78 11.57
CA CYS A 206 -8.46 -11.05 10.18
C CYS A 206 -9.84 -10.52 9.73
N LEU A 207 -10.61 -9.92 10.63
CA LEU A 207 -11.87 -9.25 10.32
C LEU A 207 -11.78 -7.72 10.33
N SER A 208 -10.64 -7.17 10.77
CA SER A 208 -10.39 -5.73 10.68
C SER A 208 -9.82 -5.41 9.30
N HIS A 209 -10.57 -4.62 8.54
CA HIS A 209 -10.15 -4.09 7.25
C HIS A 209 -8.78 -3.40 7.37
N ASP A 210 -8.64 -2.51 8.37
CA ASP A 210 -7.43 -1.73 8.62
C ASP A 210 -6.21 -2.60 8.87
N ILE A 211 -6.33 -3.63 9.72
CA ILE A 211 -5.22 -4.54 10.03
C ILE A 211 -4.80 -5.31 8.77
N ILE A 212 -5.75 -5.79 7.96
CA ILE A 212 -5.41 -6.52 6.73
C ILE A 212 -4.66 -5.59 5.76
N VAL A 213 -5.12 -4.36 5.57
CA VAL A 213 -4.44 -3.38 4.70
C VAL A 213 -3.05 -3.04 5.23
N HIS A 214 -2.93 -2.83 6.54
CA HIS A 214 -1.69 -2.50 7.21
C HIS A 214 -0.63 -3.59 6.99
N GLU A 215 -0.96 -4.85 7.32
CA GLU A 215 -0.02 -5.96 7.16
C GLU A 215 0.29 -6.29 5.69
N THR A 216 -0.70 -6.15 4.80
CA THR A 216 -0.48 -6.33 3.37
C THR A 216 0.47 -5.26 2.83
N THR A 217 0.41 -4.05 3.38
CA THR A 217 1.30 -2.95 3.00
C THR A 217 2.75 -3.25 3.38
N HIS A 218 3.03 -3.82 4.56
CA HIS A 218 4.38 -4.27 4.90
C HIS A 218 4.93 -5.28 3.89
N ALA A 219 4.12 -6.28 3.50
CA ALA A 219 4.52 -7.27 2.50
C ALA A 219 4.79 -6.65 1.12
N ILE A 220 3.99 -5.65 0.72
CA ILE A 220 4.16 -4.91 -0.53
C ILE A 220 5.45 -4.08 -0.49
N VAL A 221 5.65 -3.28 0.56
CA VAL A 221 6.81 -2.40 0.70
C VAL A 221 8.11 -3.22 0.77
N ASP A 222 8.10 -4.34 1.49
CA ASP A 222 9.21 -5.30 1.54
C ASP A 222 9.52 -5.91 0.17
N GLY A 223 8.50 -6.08 -0.68
CA GLY A 223 8.60 -6.59 -2.03
C GLY A 223 9.05 -5.58 -3.09
N ILE A 224 8.88 -4.28 -2.85
CA ILE A 224 9.27 -3.21 -3.77
C ILE A 224 10.78 -2.96 -3.70
N ARG A 225 11.38 -3.04 -2.49
CA ARG A 225 12.77 -2.65 -2.25
C ARG A 225 13.53 -3.62 -1.35
N GLU A 226 14.67 -4.12 -1.82
CA GLU A 226 15.37 -5.26 -1.19
C GLU A 226 15.88 -4.98 0.24
N HIS A 227 16.36 -3.77 0.53
CA HIS A 227 16.98 -3.44 1.83
C HIS A 227 16.17 -2.45 2.65
N PHE A 228 14.92 -2.22 2.28
CA PHE A 228 14.09 -1.19 2.90
C PHE A 228 13.58 -1.58 4.30
N MET A 229 13.68 -2.88 4.63
CA MET A 229 13.41 -3.45 5.95
C MET A 229 14.61 -3.42 6.92
N GLU A 230 15.75 -2.86 6.51
CA GLU A 230 16.96 -2.77 7.36
C GLU A 230 16.90 -1.49 8.20
N PRO A 231 16.66 -1.55 9.53
CA PRO A 231 16.48 -0.37 10.34
C PRO A 231 17.84 0.23 10.69
N THR A 232 18.30 1.16 9.88
CA THR A 232 19.58 1.86 10.07
C THR A 232 19.43 3.13 10.91
N ASN A 233 18.20 3.59 11.12
CA ASN A 233 17.85 4.76 11.92
C ASN A 233 16.40 4.64 12.45
N VAL A 234 15.98 5.59 13.29
CA VAL A 234 14.64 5.60 13.93
C VAL A 234 13.48 5.82 12.94
N ASP A 235 13.70 6.51 11.83
CA ASP A 235 12.68 6.78 10.81
C ASP A 235 12.36 5.53 10.00
N VAL A 236 13.28 4.57 9.84
CA VAL A 236 13.02 3.40 8.97
C VAL A 236 11.82 2.60 9.48
N ALA A 237 11.83 2.18 10.73
CA ALA A 237 10.72 1.44 11.33
C ALA A 237 9.44 2.29 11.35
N ALA A 238 9.56 3.56 11.77
CA ALA A 238 8.43 4.48 11.84
C ALA A 238 7.82 4.78 10.47
N PHE A 239 8.61 4.73 9.39
CA PHE A 239 8.15 4.89 8.02
C PHE A 239 7.27 3.72 7.61
N HIS A 240 7.66 2.48 7.92
CA HIS A 240 6.84 1.30 7.62
C HIS A 240 5.47 1.38 8.31
N GLU A 241 5.47 1.71 9.61
CA GLU A 241 4.23 1.90 10.38
C GLU A 241 3.35 3.00 9.79
N ALA A 242 3.94 4.18 9.56
CA ALA A 242 3.22 5.32 9.00
C ALA A 242 2.66 5.02 7.61
N PHE A 243 3.42 4.34 6.77
CA PHE A 243 3.01 4.07 5.40
C PHE A 243 1.90 3.03 5.34
N ALA A 244 1.94 2.01 6.20
CA ALA A 244 0.87 1.04 6.36
C ALA A 244 -0.42 1.68 6.90
N ASP A 245 -0.31 2.62 7.85
CA ASP A 245 -1.43 3.44 8.32
C ASP A 245 -2.02 4.35 7.23
N LEU A 246 -1.17 5.01 6.44
CA LEU A 246 -1.61 5.84 5.33
C LEU A 246 -2.40 5.03 4.29
N ALA A 247 -1.93 3.83 3.97
CA ALA A 247 -2.66 2.93 3.08
C ALA A 247 -4.04 2.58 3.66
N ALA A 248 -4.13 2.16 4.92
CA ALA A 248 -5.40 1.83 5.56
C ALA A 248 -6.37 3.02 5.61
N LEU A 249 -5.91 4.19 6.07
CA LEU A 249 -6.72 5.39 6.20
C LEU A 249 -7.21 5.93 4.84
N PHE A 250 -6.38 5.93 3.80
CA PHE A 250 -6.83 6.38 2.47
C PHE A 250 -7.88 5.45 1.87
N LEU A 251 -7.89 4.16 2.22
CA LEU A 251 -8.95 3.25 1.78
C LEU A 251 -10.31 3.58 2.39
N HIS A 252 -10.38 4.16 3.60
CA HIS A 252 -11.65 4.60 4.21
C HIS A 252 -12.43 5.58 3.33
N PHE A 253 -11.73 6.41 2.55
CA PHE A 253 -12.35 7.38 1.64
C PHE A 253 -12.98 6.74 0.40
N SER A 254 -12.80 5.44 0.19
CA SER A 254 -13.55 4.69 -0.82
C SER A 254 -14.88 4.14 -0.30
N HIS A 255 -15.13 4.20 1.02
CA HIS A 255 -16.37 3.73 1.63
C HIS A 255 -17.46 4.81 1.49
N LYS A 256 -18.06 4.89 0.30
CA LYS A 256 -18.97 5.99 -0.08
C LYS A 256 -20.07 6.27 0.93
N GLU A 257 -20.76 5.24 1.42
CA GLU A 257 -21.88 5.41 2.36
C GLU A 257 -21.42 6.04 3.68
N VAL A 258 -20.30 5.56 4.23
CA VAL A 258 -19.71 6.07 5.47
C VAL A 258 -19.20 7.50 5.29
N LEU A 259 -18.58 7.77 4.15
CA LEU A 259 -18.06 9.09 3.82
C LEU A 259 -19.19 10.12 3.70
N VAL A 260 -20.30 9.77 3.03
CA VAL A 260 -21.48 10.63 2.92
C VAL A 260 -22.09 10.88 4.30
N ASP A 261 -22.32 9.84 5.11
CA ASP A 261 -22.86 9.98 6.47
C ASP A 261 -21.98 10.89 7.34
N THR A 262 -20.67 10.67 7.31
CA THR A 262 -19.69 11.47 8.05
C THR A 262 -19.75 12.93 7.63
N LEU A 263 -19.74 13.22 6.32
CA LEU A 263 -19.84 14.59 5.81
C LEU A 263 -21.14 15.28 6.20
N GLN A 264 -22.27 14.57 6.23
CA GLN A 264 -23.54 15.12 6.70
C GLN A 264 -23.45 15.52 8.18
N LYS A 265 -22.92 14.64 9.02
CA LYS A 265 -22.82 14.84 10.48
C LYS A 265 -21.85 15.94 10.87
N THR A 266 -20.79 16.17 10.10
CA THR A 266 -19.73 17.16 10.43
C THR A 266 -19.91 18.51 9.73
N GLY A 267 -20.98 18.71 8.96
CA GLY A 267 -21.11 19.93 8.16
C GLY A 267 -20.08 20.01 7.02
N GLY A 268 -19.54 18.86 6.61
CA GLY A 268 -18.54 18.74 5.54
C GLY A 268 -17.08 18.80 6.00
N LYS A 269 -16.83 18.81 7.31
CA LYS A 269 -15.49 18.83 7.90
C LYS A 269 -14.99 17.39 8.13
N LEU A 270 -13.98 16.97 7.38
CA LEU A 270 -13.46 15.60 7.48
C LEU A 270 -12.51 15.38 8.66
N PHE A 271 -12.03 16.47 9.28
CA PHE A 271 -10.98 16.46 10.30
C PHE A 271 -11.50 16.51 11.75
N GLU A 272 -12.83 16.51 11.97
CA GLU A 272 -13.36 16.46 13.33
C GLU A 272 -13.10 15.09 13.95
N PHE A 273 -12.42 15.04 15.10
CA PHE A 273 -12.07 13.78 15.79
C PHE A 273 -13.29 13.02 16.33
N LYS A 274 -14.35 13.75 16.71
CA LYS A 274 -15.59 13.17 17.21
C LYS A 274 -16.77 13.59 16.36
N LEU A 275 -17.59 12.63 15.97
CA LEU A 275 -18.90 12.85 15.37
C LEU A 275 -19.92 13.10 16.47
N LYS A 276 -20.83 14.07 16.25
CA LYS A 276 -21.98 14.27 17.14
C LYS A 276 -22.94 13.09 17.03
N GLY A 277 -23.59 12.74 18.13
CA GLY A 277 -24.69 11.76 18.12
C GLY A 277 -25.84 12.20 17.21
N ASP A 278 -26.62 11.23 16.73
CA ASP A 278 -27.78 11.41 15.84
C ASP A 278 -28.95 12.17 16.50
N ALA A 279 -28.93 12.34 17.83
CA ALA A 279 -29.95 13.07 18.57
C ALA A 279 -29.34 14.07 19.56
N GLU A 280 -29.93 15.27 19.65
CA GLU A 280 -29.49 16.30 20.60
C GLU A 280 -29.78 15.89 22.06
N LEU A 281 -28.86 16.25 22.96
CA LEU A 281 -29.06 16.14 24.40
C LEU A 281 -30.08 17.21 24.84
N ALA A 282 -31.28 16.80 25.25
CA ALA A 282 -32.17 17.69 25.98
C ALA A 282 -31.46 18.16 27.26
N HIS A 283 -31.47 19.48 27.53
CA HIS A 283 -30.87 20.03 28.75
C HIS A 283 -31.54 19.41 29.99
N GLY A 284 -30.77 18.64 30.76
CA GLY A 284 -31.19 18.11 32.06
C GLY A 284 -31.82 16.71 32.09
N ALA A 285 -31.82 15.96 30.98
CA ALA A 285 -32.35 14.58 30.98
C ALA A 285 -31.25 13.50 31.07
N THR A 286 -31.46 12.52 31.95
CA THR A 286 -30.88 11.16 31.87
C THR A 286 -32.03 10.20 31.53
N PRO A 287 -31.84 9.20 30.64
CA PRO A 287 -30.58 8.53 30.28
C PRO A 287 -30.01 8.93 28.90
N ALA A 288 -28.70 8.78 28.73
CA ALA A 288 -28.05 8.84 27.43
C ALA A 288 -28.37 7.57 26.65
N ILE A 289 -29.10 7.69 25.53
CA ILE A 289 -29.28 6.58 24.59
C ILE A 289 -28.07 6.53 23.64
N GLN A 290 -27.72 5.34 23.13
CA GLN A 290 -26.49 5.13 22.35
C GLN A 290 -26.39 6.08 21.14
N SER A 291 -27.52 6.44 20.52
CA SER A 291 -27.56 7.39 19.40
C SER A 291 -27.23 8.84 19.80
N GLN A 292 -27.17 9.18 21.09
CA GLN A 292 -26.78 10.51 21.59
C GLN A 292 -25.29 10.62 21.94
N LEU A 293 -24.55 9.51 21.88
CA LEU A 293 -23.14 9.49 22.23
C LEU A 293 -22.29 9.91 21.04
N ASN A 294 -21.31 10.79 21.32
CA ASN A 294 -20.29 11.11 20.32
C ASN A 294 -19.46 9.86 20.03
N THR A 295 -19.17 9.63 18.76
CA THR A 295 -18.32 8.52 18.30
C THR A 295 -17.04 9.06 17.69
N GLU A 296 -15.97 8.27 17.67
CA GLU A 296 -14.77 8.64 16.91
C GLU A 296 -15.12 8.72 15.41
N ASN A 297 -14.49 9.66 14.71
CA ASN A 297 -14.66 9.76 13.27
C ASN A 297 -13.97 8.57 12.58
N PRO A 298 -14.74 7.68 11.94
CA PRO A 298 -14.24 6.42 11.39
C PRO A 298 -13.30 6.64 10.21
N LEU A 299 -13.28 7.82 9.58
CA LEU A 299 -12.40 8.13 8.44
C LEU A 299 -10.97 8.48 8.86
N ILE A 300 -10.73 8.73 10.16
CA ILE A 300 -9.43 9.19 10.67
C ILE A 300 -8.96 8.41 11.90
N ALA A 301 -9.66 7.34 12.27
CA ALA A 301 -9.34 6.45 13.39
C ALA A 301 -9.05 5.05 12.85
N LEU A 302 -8.00 4.40 13.38
CA LEU A 302 -7.56 3.07 12.93
C LEU A 302 -7.86 1.97 13.94
N ALA A 303 -8.42 0.87 13.44
CA ALA A 303 -8.61 -0.38 14.18
C ALA A 303 -9.28 -0.20 15.56
N THR A 304 -10.38 0.57 15.60
CA THR A 304 -11.09 0.93 16.84
C THR A 304 -11.50 -0.27 17.67
N GLN A 305 -12.10 -1.31 17.05
CA GLN A 305 -12.46 -2.51 17.78
C GLN A 305 -11.26 -3.19 18.44
N PHE A 306 -10.12 -3.25 17.76
CA PHE A 306 -8.94 -3.90 18.30
C PHE A 306 -8.45 -3.18 19.55
N GLY A 307 -8.32 -1.85 19.48
CA GLY A 307 -7.91 -1.02 20.62
C GLY A 307 -8.85 -1.22 21.82
N GLU A 308 -10.14 -1.09 21.60
CA GLU A 308 -11.17 -1.30 22.62
C GLU A 308 -11.14 -2.72 23.21
N ALA A 309 -11.09 -3.75 22.36
CA ALA A 309 -11.08 -5.15 22.80
C ALA A 309 -9.84 -5.50 23.61
N ALA A 310 -8.68 -4.92 23.28
CA ALA A 310 -7.43 -5.04 24.01
C ALA A 310 -7.45 -4.30 25.36
N GLY A 311 -8.53 -3.56 25.67
CA GLY A 311 -8.71 -2.84 26.92
C GLY A 311 -8.32 -1.37 26.87
N ARG A 312 -7.99 -0.81 25.69
CA ARG A 312 -7.75 0.63 25.51
C ARG A 312 -9.06 1.41 25.52
N ALA A 313 -8.96 2.71 25.74
CA ALA A 313 -10.11 3.61 25.77
C ALA A 313 -10.53 4.13 24.37
N SER A 314 -9.72 3.89 23.33
CA SER A 314 -9.86 4.46 21.99
C SER A 314 -9.26 3.55 20.90
N SER A 315 -9.36 4.00 19.65
CA SER A 315 -8.60 3.45 18.51
C SER A 315 -7.11 3.31 18.77
N LEU A 316 -6.47 2.44 17.99
CA LEU A 316 -5.02 2.25 18.06
C LEU A 316 -4.28 3.56 17.77
N ARG A 317 -4.71 4.26 16.71
CA ARG A 317 -4.10 5.49 16.21
C ARG A 317 -5.13 6.36 15.49
N SER A 318 -4.80 7.65 15.30
CA SER A 318 -5.59 8.59 14.50
C SER A 318 -4.73 9.46 13.59
N ALA A 319 -5.29 9.83 12.44
CA ALA A 319 -4.63 10.62 11.41
C ALA A 319 -4.18 12.03 11.85
N LEU A 320 -4.67 12.54 12.99
CA LEU A 320 -4.42 13.91 13.47
C LEU A 320 -3.78 13.97 14.87
N MET A 321 -3.09 12.91 15.32
CA MET A 321 -2.56 12.86 16.69
C MET A 321 -1.48 13.91 16.98
N THR A 322 -0.61 14.25 16.02
CA THR A 322 0.41 15.30 16.21
C THR A 322 -0.09 16.65 15.70
N PRO A 323 -0.23 17.66 16.58
CA PRO A 323 -0.75 18.97 16.21
C PRO A 323 0.28 19.79 15.42
N ALA A 324 -0.21 20.63 14.51
CA ALA A 324 0.61 21.56 13.72
C ALA A 324 1.02 22.80 14.55
N THR A 325 1.74 22.58 15.65
CA THR A 325 2.21 23.63 16.57
C THR A 325 3.73 23.57 16.74
N PRO A 326 4.38 24.66 17.20
CA PRO A 326 5.80 24.65 17.52
C PRO A 326 6.20 23.57 18.53
N ASP A 327 5.30 23.15 19.41
CA ASP A 327 5.54 22.04 20.34
C ASP A 327 5.37 20.68 19.67
N GLY A 328 4.36 20.51 18.80
CA GLY A 328 4.22 19.30 17.97
C GLY A 328 5.43 19.07 17.05
N ALA A 329 6.03 20.14 16.53
CA ALA A 329 7.26 20.06 15.73
C ALA A 329 8.47 19.52 16.52
N LYS A 330 8.46 19.57 17.86
CA LYS A 330 9.54 19.02 18.70
C LYS A 330 9.38 17.52 18.93
N GLU A 331 8.19 16.95 18.70
CA GLU A 331 7.92 15.53 18.90
C GLU A 331 8.82 14.65 18.02
N ILE A 332 9.18 15.11 16.82
CA ILE A 332 10.12 14.38 15.94
C ILE A 332 11.51 14.21 16.55
N GLY A 333 11.89 15.04 17.53
CA GLY A 333 13.16 14.92 18.25
C GLY A 333 13.10 13.97 19.45
N THR A 334 11.91 13.60 19.93
CA THR A 334 11.72 12.86 21.19
C THR A 334 11.03 11.51 21.01
N LYS A 335 10.15 11.37 20.02
CA LYS A 335 9.44 10.13 19.72
C LYS A 335 10.34 9.16 18.96
N ILE A 336 10.73 8.07 19.62
CA ILE A 336 11.63 7.03 19.09
C ILE A 336 10.87 5.74 18.75
N GLU A 337 9.79 5.47 19.49
CA GLU A 337 8.94 4.30 19.27
C GLU A 337 8.32 4.36 17.85
N PRO A 338 8.44 3.29 17.03
CA PRO A 338 8.03 3.30 15.62
C PRO A 338 6.61 3.79 15.36
N HIS A 339 5.61 3.35 16.12
CA HIS A 339 4.22 3.72 15.89
C HIS A 339 3.97 5.19 16.25
N GLU A 340 4.45 5.64 17.42
CA GLU A 340 4.31 7.03 17.85
C GLU A 340 5.02 7.97 16.89
N ARG A 341 6.26 7.66 16.50
CA ARG A 341 7.02 8.44 15.54
C ARG A 341 6.36 8.42 14.16
N GLY A 342 5.83 7.28 13.74
CA GLY A 342 5.12 7.11 12.48
C GLY A 342 3.88 8.00 12.38
N SER A 343 3.14 8.19 13.48
CA SER A 343 1.97 9.07 13.51
C SER A 343 2.26 10.53 13.15
N ILE A 344 3.51 10.99 13.33
CA ILE A 344 3.95 12.33 12.92
C ILE A 344 3.91 12.44 11.38
N LEU A 345 4.40 11.40 10.68
CA LEU A 345 4.36 11.35 9.22
C LEU A 345 2.92 11.22 8.71
N VAL A 346 2.11 10.36 9.32
CA VAL A 346 0.67 10.22 8.98
C VAL A 346 -0.02 11.58 9.08
N ALA A 347 0.18 12.30 10.19
CA ALA A 347 -0.41 13.60 10.41
C ALA A 347 0.06 14.66 9.39
N ALA A 348 1.33 14.61 8.96
CA ALA A 348 1.85 15.51 7.93
C ALA A 348 1.14 15.29 6.58
N VAL A 349 0.96 14.04 6.18
CA VAL A 349 0.32 13.70 4.90
C VAL A 349 -1.17 14.03 4.93
N PHE A 350 -1.86 13.75 6.05
CA PHE A 350 -3.30 14.05 6.17
C PHE A 350 -3.60 15.55 6.27
N ASP A 351 -2.73 16.34 6.90
CA ASP A 351 -2.84 17.80 6.89
C ASP A 351 -2.74 18.37 5.47
N ALA A 352 -1.78 17.88 4.67
CA ALA A 352 -1.69 18.23 3.25
C ALA A 352 -2.95 17.82 2.47
N TYR A 353 -3.48 16.61 2.72
CA TYR A 353 -4.72 16.11 2.12
C TYR A 353 -5.92 17.02 2.45
N PHE A 354 -6.15 17.33 3.74
CA PHE A 354 -7.26 18.19 4.14
C PHE A 354 -7.14 19.61 3.60
N THR A 355 -5.91 20.13 3.49
CA THR A 355 -5.63 21.41 2.87
C THR A 355 -6.07 21.42 1.40
N VAL A 356 -5.70 20.39 0.62
CA VAL A 356 -6.08 20.28 -0.80
C VAL A 356 -7.59 20.04 -0.96
N TYR A 357 -8.19 19.16 -0.14
CA TYR A 357 -9.64 18.96 -0.11
C TYR A 357 -10.39 20.27 0.16
N GLY A 358 -9.93 21.08 1.12
CA GLY A 358 -10.51 22.38 1.43
C GLY A 358 -10.46 23.36 0.24
N ARG A 359 -9.35 23.36 -0.52
CA ARG A 359 -9.21 24.17 -1.74
C ARG A 359 -10.19 23.71 -2.83
N ARG A 360 -10.25 22.41 -3.11
CA ARG A 360 -11.11 21.81 -4.15
C ARG A 360 -12.60 21.96 -3.88
N THR A 361 -13.00 21.95 -2.61
CA THR A 361 -14.41 22.07 -2.20
C THR A 361 -14.85 23.49 -1.88
N PHE A 362 -13.94 24.46 -1.95
CA PHE A 362 -14.21 25.84 -1.56
C PHE A 362 -15.41 26.45 -2.30
N ASP A 363 -15.49 26.25 -3.62
CA ASP A 363 -16.59 26.78 -4.43
C ASP A 363 -17.93 26.08 -4.16
N LEU A 364 -17.94 24.80 -3.80
CA LEU A 364 -19.15 24.09 -3.38
C LEU A 364 -19.75 24.74 -2.12
N PHE A 365 -18.89 25.05 -1.15
CA PHE A 365 -19.32 25.77 0.05
C PHE A 365 -19.72 27.22 -0.23
N ARG A 366 -19.16 27.88 -1.25
CA ARG A 366 -19.62 29.22 -1.66
C ARG A 366 -21.04 29.18 -2.23
N ILE A 367 -21.33 28.20 -3.09
CA ILE A 367 -22.67 28.00 -3.64
C ILE A 367 -23.68 27.71 -2.54
N TYR A 368 -23.33 26.81 -1.61
CA TYR A 368 -24.17 26.47 -0.47
C TYR A 368 -24.48 27.70 0.41
N ARG A 369 -23.46 28.50 0.74
CA ARG A 369 -23.61 29.72 1.55
C ARG A 369 -24.43 30.80 0.84
N ALA A 370 -24.26 30.97 -0.47
CA ALA A 370 -25.07 31.92 -1.26
C ALA A 370 -26.57 31.58 -1.23
N SER A 371 -26.92 30.32 -0.98
CA SER A 371 -28.30 29.84 -0.87
C SER A 371 -28.84 29.86 0.57
N GLY A 372 -28.14 30.50 1.52
CA GLY A 372 -28.52 30.57 2.94
C GLY A 372 -28.02 29.41 3.80
N GLY A 373 -27.17 28.54 3.27
CA GLY A 373 -26.52 27.46 4.02
C GLY A 373 -25.53 28.00 5.06
N SER A 374 -25.46 27.34 6.22
CA SER A 374 -24.47 27.62 7.27
C SER A 374 -23.60 26.38 7.54
N LEU A 375 -22.30 26.59 7.76
CA LEU A 375 -21.32 25.55 8.13
C LEU A 375 -21.42 25.12 9.60
N ASP A 376 -22.15 25.88 10.41
CA ASP A 376 -22.35 25.57 11.84
C ASP A 376 -23.49 24.57 12.06
N LYS A 377 -24.29 24.32 11.01
CA LYS A 377 -25.34 23.30 11.03
C LYS A 377 -24.72 21.94 10.73
N ALA A 378 -24.80 21.03 11.70
CA ALA A 378 -24.75 19.60 11.40
C ALA A 378 -26.00 19.25 10.58
N ASP A 379 -25.87 18.32 9.62
CA ASP A 379 -26.82 17.94 8.57
C ASP A 379 -26.69 18.72 7.25
N LEU A 380 -25.64 18.37 6.47
CA LEU A 380 -25.53 18.83 5.07
C LEU A 380 -26.58 18.16 4.18
N PRO A 381 -27.14 18.88 3.18
CA PRO A 381 -27.99 18.27 2.18
C PRO A 381 -27.29 17.12 1.44
N VAL A 382 -27.98 15.98 1.29
CA VAL A 382 -27.47 14.77 0.63
C VAL A 382 -26.81 15.04 -0.73
N PRO A 383 -27.33 15.89 -1.64
CA PRO A 383 -26.64 16.18 -2.89
C PRO A 383 -25.27 16.85 -2.72
N LEU A 384 -25.15 17.76 -1.75
CA LEU A 384 -23.88 18.42 -1.43
C LEU A 384 -22.92 17.43 -0.76
N ALA A 385 -23.39 16.63 0.19
CA ALA A 385 -22.59 15.59 0.83
C ALA A 385 -22.06 14.57 -0.19
N ASN A 386 -22.87 14.16 -1.18
CA ASN A 386 -22.41 13.31 -2.28
C ASN A 386 -21.31 13.98 -3.12
N ARG A 387 -21.45 15.28 -3.42
CA ARG A 387 -20.43 15.99 -4.22
C ARG A 387 -19.12 16.17 -3.44
N LEU A 388 -19.21 16.45 -2.15
CA LEU A 388 -18.05 16.51 -1.24
C LEU A 388 -17.39 15.13 -1.11
N ALA A 389 -18.19 14.06 -1.00
CA ALA A 389 -17.69 12.69 -0.92
C ALA A 389 -16.91 12.33 -2.20
N MET A 390 -17.44 12.65 -3.39
CA MET A 390 -16.71 12.44 -4.65
C MET A 390 -15.35 13.17 -4.67
N GLU A 391 -15.30 14.42 -4.20
CA GLU A 391 -14.06 15.19 -4.17
C GLU A 391 -13.07 14.66 -3.13
N ALA A 392 -13.56 14.22 -1.97
CA ALA A 392 -12.76 13.58 -0.93
C ALA A 392 -12.17 12.25 -1.43
N SER A 393 -12.99 11.35 -1.99
CA SER A 393 -12.51 10.08 -2.56
C SER A 393 -11.47 10.30 -3.65
N ARG A 394 -11.73 11.22 -4.60
CA ARG A 394 -10.78 11.55 -5.68
C ARG A 394 -9.46 12.09 -5.14
N THR A 395 -9.52 12.98 -4.15
CA THR A 395 -8.32 13.55 -3.53
C THR A 395 -7.55 12.49 -2.74
N ALA A 396 -8.24 11.57 -2.06
CA ALA A 396 -7.61 10.48 -1.32
C ALA A 396 -6.91 9.48 -2.25
N GLU A 397 -7.54 9.12 -3.37
CA GLU A 397 -6.93 8.28 -4.41
C GLU A 397 -5.67 8.91 -4.99
N GLU A 398 -5.68 10.22 -5.25
CA GLU A 398 -4.52 10.96 -5.74
C GLU A 398 -3.39 11.00 -4.70
N PHE A 399 -3.70 11.31 -3.44
CA PHE A 399 -2.71 11.35 -2.37
C PHE A 399 -2.08 9.98 -2.12
N PHE A 400 -2.89 8.91 -2.10
CA PHE A 400 -2.39 7.54 -2.03
C PHE A 400 -1.48 7.22 -3.23
N ALA A 401 -1.89 7.58 -4.45
CA ALA A 401 -1.08 7.34 -5.64
C ALA A 401 0.25 8.09 -5.60
N ILE A 402 0.28 9.34 -5.09
CA ILE A 402 1.52 10.10 -4.88
C ILE A 402 2.41 9.38 -3.86
N CYS A 403 1.86 8.95 -2.72
CA CYS A 403 2.61 8.24 -1.68
C CYS A 403 3.19 6.91 -2.19
N ALA A 404 2.38 6.10 -2.88
CA ALA A 404 2.82 4.84 -3.47
C ALA A 404 3.93 5.04 -4.52
N ARG A 405 3.78 6.00 -5.44
CA ARG A 405 4.81 6.32 -6.43
C ARG A 405 6.08 6.87 -5.79
N ALA A 406 5.98 7.62 -4.70
CA ALA A 406 7.13 8.16 -4.01
C ALA A 406 8.09 7.07 -3.49
N LEU A 407 7.63 5.84 -3.25
CA LEU A 407 8.52 4.72 -2.92
C LEU A 407 9.63 4.50 -3.96
N ASP A 408 9.35 4.74 -5.24
CA ASP A 408 10.33 4.66 -6.32
C ASP A 408 11.32 5.83 -6.37
N TYR A 409 10.98 6.93 -5.71
CA TYR A 409 11.80 8.13 -5.58
C TYR A 409 12.48 8.20 -4.20
N CYS A 410 12.42 7.14 -3.40
CA CYS A 410 13.16 7.03 -2.16
C CYS A 410 14.61 6.55 -2.41
N PRO A 411 15.55 6.83 -1.49
CA PRO A 411 16.83 6.13 -1.48
C PRO A 411 16.61 4.63 -1.20
N PRO A 412 17.53 3.75 -1.65
CA PRO A 412 17.39 2.29 -1.50
C PRO A 412 17.61 1.79 -0.06
N VAL A 413 18.22 2.62 0.77
CA VAL A 413 18.60 2.31 2.16
C VAL A 413 18.49 3.58 2.99
N ASP A 414 18.35 3.41 4.31
CA ASP A 414 18.49 4.50 5.29
C ASP A 414 17.61 5.72 4.99
N ILE A 415 16.34 5.45 4.66
CA ILE A 415 15.33 6.48 4.45
C ILE A 415 15.11 7.31 5.72
N THR A 416 14.88 8.61 5.54
CA THR A 416 14.36 9.52 6.56
C THR A 416 13.02 10.09 6.11
N PHE A 417 12.25 10.67 7.04
CA PHE A 417 11.01 11.36 6.65
C PHE A 417 11.27 12.55 5.71
N GLY A 418 12.44 13.20 5.84
CA GLY A 418 12.89 14.23 4.91
C GLY A 418 13.16 13.69 3.50
N ASP A 419 13.76 12.51 3.37
CA ASP A 419 13.95 11.84 2.08
C ASP A 419 12.60 11.50 1.43
N PHE A 420 11.63 11.07 2.23
CA PHE A 420 10.27 10.79 1.74
C PHE A 420 9.56 12.06 1.26
N LEU A 421 9.71 13.20 1.94
CA LEU A 421 9.20 14.49 1.44
C LEU A 421 9.75 14.80 0.05
N ARG A 422 11.07 14.69 -0.14
CA ARG A 422 11.72 14.91 -1.44
C ARG A 422 11.17 13.95 -2.50
N ALA A 423 10.93 12.69 -2.11
CA ALA A 423 10.35 11.68 -2.97
C ALA A 423 8.90 12.02 -3.40
N LEU A 424 8.03 12.42 -2.47
CA LEU A 424 6.66 12.86 -2.73
C LEU A 424 6.62 14.02 -3.73
N LEU A 425 7.41 15.07 -3.46
CA LEU A 425 7.47 16.26 -4.30
C LEU A 425 7.99 15.94 -5.71
N THR A 426 9.02 15.11 -5.80
CA THR A 426 9.62 14.72 -7.09
C THR A 426 8.68 13.81 -7.89
N ALA A 427 8.04 12.82 -7.25
CA ALA A 427 7.07 11.94 -7.89
C ALA A 427 5.85 12.72 -8.40
N HIS A 428 5.34 13.67 -7.60
CA HIS A 428 4.23 14.52 -8.02
C HIS A 428 4.63 15.44 -9.18
N LEU A 429 5.81 16.07 -9.14
CA LEU A 429 6.33 16.88 -10.24
C LEU A 429 6.45 16.09 -11.56
N ASP A 430 6.87 14.82 -11.48
CA ASP A 430 7.03 13.98 -12.67
C ASP A 430 5.70 13.69 -13.37
N TYR A 431 4.64 13.51 -12.58
CA TYR A 431 3.32 13.15 -13.10
C TYR A 431 2.40 14.36 -13.38
N THR A 432 2.44 15.38 -12.52
CA THR A 432 1.58 16.56 -12.54
C THR A 432 2.44 17.82 -12.35
N PRO A 433 3.16 18.23 -13.41
CA PRO A 433 4.07 19.37 -13.33
C PRO A 433 3.35 20.71 -13.13
N ASP A 434 2.11 20.83 -13.60
CA ASP A 434 1.28 22.04 -13.53
C ASP A 434 0.78 22.38 -12.11
N ASP A 435 0.52 21.36 -11.28
CA ASP A 435 0.07 21.47 -9.88
C ASP A 435 -0.93 22.62 -9.59
N PRO A 436 -2.11 22.61 -10.22
CA PRO A 436 -3.08 23.70 -10.07
C PRO A 436 -3.64 23.84 -8.65
N ASP A 437 -3.62 22.76 -7.86
CA ASP A 437 -4.15 22.73 -6.49
C ASP A 437 -3.08 23.02 -5.41
N HIS A 438 -1.84 23.29 -5.84
CA HIS A 438 -0.69 23.50 -4.97
C HIS A 438 -0.48 22.36 -3.96
N VAL A 439 -0.58 21.11 -4.44
CA VAL A 439 -0.37 19.88 -3.67
C VAL A 439 1.05 19.84 -3.10
N ARG A 440 2.06 20.27 -3.89
CA ARG A 440 3.46 20.29 -3.42
C ARG A 440 3.67 21.25 -2.25
N ASP A 441 3.12 22.45 -2.33
CA ASP A 441 3.15 23.41 -1.22
C ASP A 441 2.45 22.83 0.03
N ALA A 442 1.29 22.19 -0.14
CA ALA A 442 0.57 21.56 0.97
C ALA A 442 1.44 20.52 1.71
N PHE A 443 2.13 19.64 0.98
CA PHE A 443 3.10 18.71 1.58
C PHE A 443 4.25 19.44 2.28
N MET A 444 4.86 20.43 1.61
CA MET A 444 5.98 21.18 2.17
C MET A 444 5.63 21.83 3.52
N GLN A 445 4.49 22.54 3.59
CA GLN A 445 4.06 23.20 4.82
C GLN A 445 3.72 22.19 5.91
N ALA A 446 2.98 21.14 5.59
CA ALA A 446 2.54 20.15 6.57
C ALA A 446 3.69 19.38 7.22
N PHE A 447 4.73 19.06 6.44
CA PHE A 447 5.96 18.42 6.93
C PHE A 447 6.77 19.39 7.80
N ARG A 448 6.95 20.63 7.34
CA ARG A 448 7.64 21.68 8.09
C ARG A 448 7.00 21.94 9.45
N LEU A 449 5.66 21.99 9.51
CA LEU A 449 4.90 22.21 10.74
C LEU A 449 5.08 21.10 11.79
N ARG A 450 5.60 19.94 11.38
CA ARG A 450 5.91 18.79 12.24
C ARG A 450 7.41 18.56 12.43
N GLY A 451 8.22 19.55 12.06
CA GLY A 451 9.68 19.50 12.21
C GLY A 451 10.37 18.55 11.23
N ILE A 452 9.66 18.01 10.24
CA ILE A 452 10.24 17.13 9.23
C ILE A 452 10.95 18.00 8.19
N VAL A 453 12.27 17.84 8.11
CA VAL A 453 13.13 18.60 7.19
C VAL A 453 14.03 17.66 6.40
N ALA A 454 14.34 18.05 5.16
CA ALA A 454 15.29 17.35 4.32
C ALA A 454 16.72 17.80 4.65
N GLU A 455 17.55 16.88 5.17
CA GLU A 455 18.91 17.17 5.68
C GLU A 455 19.81 17.90 4.67
N ASN A 456 19.67 17.60 3.38
CA ASN A 456 20.55 18.11 2.32
C ASN A 456 19.90 19.20 1.44
N ALA A 457 18.72 19.71 1.82
CA ALA A 457 18.08 20.77 1.06
C ALA A 457 18.71 22.13 1.38
N THR A 458 19.07 22.90 0.35
CA THR A 458 19.73 24.21 0.49
C THR A 458 18.78 25.33 0.87
N ALA A 459 17.48 25.17 0.59
CA ALA A 459 16.43 26.13 0.88
C ALA A 459 15.09 25.41 1.08
N PHE A 460 14.14 26.12 1.69
CA PHE A 460 12.74 25.69 1.78
C PHE A 460 11.95 26.20 0.58
N SER A 461 12.24 25.61 -0.58
CA SER A 461 11.57 25.89 -1.85
C SER A 461 11.39 24.58 -2.64
N GLU A 462 10.43 24.54 -3.55
CA GLU A 462 10.15 23.33 -4.35
C GLU A 462 11.39 22.84 -5.10
N ASP A 463 12.10 23.73 -5.77
CA ASP A 463 13.30 23.44 -6.56
C ASP A 463 14.47 22.90 -5.72
N ALA A 464 14.64 23.37 -4.48
CA ALA A 464 15.66 22.87 -3.55
C ALA A 464 15.29 21.52 -2.93
N LEU A 465 14.00 21.22 -2.81
CA LEU A 465 13.50 19.95 -2.25
C LEU A 465 13.38 18.83 -3.28
N PHE A 466 13.27 19.12 -4.57
CA PHE A 466 13.28 18.08 -5.59
C PHE A 466 14.60 17.31 -5.63
N TRP A 467 14.52 16.02 -5.98
CA TRP A 467 15.71 15.30 -6.41
C TRP A 467 16.26 15.94 -7.69
N PRO A 468 17.57 16.26 -7.73
CA PRO A 468 18.15 16.92 -8.88
C PRO A 468 18.03 16.05 -10.13
N LYS A 469 17.61 16.65 -11.23
CA LYS A 469 17.56 15.96 -12.54
C LYS A 469 18.97 15.82 -13.09
N VAL A 470 19.25 14.64 -13.65
CA VAL A 470 20.49 14.38 -14.39
C VAL A 470 20.48 15.22 -15.68
N MET A 471 21.61 15.87 -15.98
CA MET A 471 21.76 16.63 -17.22
C MET A 471 21.51 15.73 -18.44
N ARG A 472 20.68 16.19 -19.38
CA ARG A 472 20.33 15.41 -20.58
C ARG A 472 21.58 14.98 -21.34
N GLY A 473 21.66 13.69 -21.69
CA GLY A 473 22.78 13.10 -22.43
C GLY A 473 23.99 12.68 -21.58
N SER A 474 24.04 13.00 -20.29
CA SER A 474 25.21 12.71 -19.45
C SER A 474 25.34 11.25 -19.00
N LEU A 475 24.22 10.53 -18.87
CA LEU A 475 24.14 9.12 -18.47
C LEU A 475 23.10 8.38 -19.32
N ARG A 476 23.58 7.40 -20.10
CA ARG A 476 22.78 6.52 -20.96
C ARG A 476 23.07 5.05 -20.61
N VAL A 477 22.07 4.18 -20.76
CA VAL A 477 22.15 2.76 -20.39
C VAL A 477 21.83 1.90 -21.63
N PRO A 478 22.79 1.71 -22.55
CA PRO A 478 22.57 0.95 -23.76
C PRO A 478 22.23 -0.51 -23.46
N GLY A 479 21.33 -1.10 -24.24
CA GLY A 479 20.95 -2.51 -24.15
C GLY A 479 19.97 -2.87 -23.02
N LEU A 480 19.47 -1.88 -22.26
CA LEU A 480 18.46 -2.11 -21.23
C LEU A 480 17.07 -2.42 -21.84
N ILE A 481 16.43 -3.48 -21.37
CA ILE A 481 15.14 -3.97 -21.88
C ILE A 481 14.02 -3.63 -20.90
N PHE A 482 12.95 -2.97 -21.36
CA PHE A 482 11.82 -2.58 -20.49
C PHE A 482 10.71 -3.63 -20.41
N GLY A 483 10.67 -4.60 -21.32
CA GLY A 483 9.69 -5.67 -21.34
C GLY A 483 8.26 -5.20 -21.58
N ASP A 484 7.30 -5.99 -21.08
CA ASP A 484 5.86 -5.78 -21.18
C ASP A 484 5.28 -5.19 -19.88
N PRO A 485 4.12 -4.48 -19.90
CA PRO A 485 3.41 -4.07 -18.69
C PRO A 485 3.15 -5.18 -17.66
N ASN A 486 3.08 -6.44 -18.10
CA ASN A 486 2.91 -7.60 -17.23
C ASN A 486 4.23 -8.11 -16.60
N GLY A 487 5.36 -7.49 -16.94
CA GLY A 487 6.66 -7.71 -16.33
C GLY A 487 7.72 -8.27 -17.27
N LEU A 488 8.92 -8.47 -16.72
CA LEU A 488 10.06 -9.06 -17.40
C LEU A 488 10.06 -10.59 -17.28
N THR A 489 10.44 -11.26 -18.36
CA THR A 489 10.82 -12.67 -18.36
C THR A 489 12.07 -12.92 -17.51
N LYS A 490 12.42 -14.18 -17.26
CA LYS A 490 13.65 -14.50 -16.52
C LYS A 490 14.90 -14.06 -17.31
N ASP A 491 14.95 -14.38 -18.59
CA ASP A 491 16.12 -14.10 -19.43
C ASP A 491 16.35 -12.58 -19.58
N GLU A 492 15.28 -11.79 -19.73
CA GLU A 492 15.38 -10.33 -19.73
C GLU A 492 15.88 -9.77 -18.38
N LYS A 493 15.51 -10.39 -17.25
CA LYS A 493 16.04 -9.99 -15.94
C LYS A 493 17.52 -10.30 -15.82
N ASP A 494 17.93 -11.50 -16.21
CA ASP A 494 19.33 -11.92 -16.13
C ASP A 494 20.20 -10.98 -16.99
N HIS A 495 19.77 -10.70 -18.24
CA HIS A 495 20.38 -9.72 -19.14
C HIS A 495 20.44 -8.31 -18.55
N ASN A 496 19.31 -7.77 -18.08
CA ASN A 496 19.27 -6.44 -17.48
C ASN A 496 20.16 -6.35 -16.24
N GLY A 497 20.23 -7.41 -15.43
CA GLY A 497 21.10 -7.48 -14.27
C GLY A 497 22.57 -7.30 -14.66
N ASP A 498 23.03 -7.95 -15.73
CA ASP A 498 24.40 -7.79 -16.25
C ASP A 498 24.64 -6.38 -16.80
N VAL A 499 23.71 -5.85 -17.59
CA VAL A 499 23.78 -4.48 -18.15
C VAL A 499 23.90 -3.44 -17.02
N LEU A 500 23.07 -3.55 -15.99
CA LEU A 500 23.02 -2.61 -14.88
C LEU A 500 24.27 -2.69 -13.99
N ARG A 501 24.79 -3.89 -13.72
CA ARG A 501 26.05 -4.07 -12.99
C ARG A 501 27.23 -3.49 -13.77
N ALA A 502 27.32 -3.76 -15.07
CA ALA A 502 28.35 -3.19 -15.92
C ALA A 502 28.26 -1.65 -15.96
N PHE A 503 27.06 -1.10 -16.14
CA PHE A 503 26.81 0.34 -16.10
C PHE A 503 27.26 0.95 -14.76
N ALA A 504 26.92 0.32 -13.63
CA ALA A 504 27.28 0.80 -12.31
C ALA A 504 28.80 0.84 -12.09
N VAL A 505 29.53 -0.19 -12.54
CA VAL A 505 31.00 -0.23 -12.46
C VAL A 505 31.63 0.85 -13.33
N THR A 506 31.17 1.01 -14.58
CA THR A 506 31.70 2.04 -15.50
C THR A 506 31.47 3.46 -14.97
N HIS A 507 30.37 3.70 -14.27
CA HIS A 507 29.98 5.03 -13.80
C HIS A 507 30.12 5.20 -12.27
N ALA A 508 30.88 4.33 -11.60
CA ALA A 508 30.99 4.30 -10.14
C ALA A 508 31.30 5.67 -9.53
N ASP A 509 32.32 6.37 -10.06
CA ASP A 509 32.72 7.70 -9.58
C ASP A 509 31.59 8.75 -9.73
N LYS A 510 30.87 8.73 -10.86
CA LYS A 510 29.74 9.65 -11.11
C LYS A 510 28.53 9.35 -10.23
N LEU A 511 28.35 8.08 -9.86
CA LEU A 511 27.29 7.63 -8.97
C LEU A 511 27.68 7.75 -7.48
N GLY A 512 28.94 8.06 -7.20
CA GLY A 512 29.48 8.24 -5.85
C GLY A 512 29.80 6.94 -5.11
N PHE A 513 29.90 5.81 -5.81
CA PHE A 513 30.40 4.55 -5.25
C PHE A 513 31.93 4.55 -5.19
N ASP A 514 32.51 3.82 -4.23
CA ASP A 514 33.96 3.64 -4.15
C ASP A 514 34.36 2.36 -4.91
N PRO A 515 35.09 2.43 -6.04
CA PRO A 515 35.48 1.25 -6.81
C PRO A 515 36.30 0.22 -6.01
N LYS A 516 36.89 0.60 -4.87
CA LYS A 516 37.72 -0.26 -4.02
C LYS A 516 36.94 -0.91 -2.88
N ALA A 517 35.73 -0.44 -2.57
CA ALA A 517 34.97 -0.86 -1.40
C ALA A 517 34.19 -2.19 -1.60
N GLY A 518 34.17 -2.73 -2.82
CA GLY A 518 33.52 -4.00 -3.15
C GLY A 518 32.61 -3.92 -4.38
N PRO A 519 31.99 -5.04 -4.78
CA PRO A 519 31.11 -5.06 -5.95
C PRO A 519 29.85 -4.22 -5.74
N ILE A 520 29.38 -3.61 -6.83
CA ILE A 520 28.09 -2.92 -6.88
C ILE A 520 27.05 -3.92 -7.39
N ALA A 521 26.08 -4.24 -6.55
CA ALA A 521 24.96 -5.10 -6.89
C ALA A 521 23.80 -4.28 -7.49
N ALA A 522 22.99 -4.92 -8.33
CA ALA A 522 21.71 -4.42 -8.79
C ALA A 522 20.59 -5.32 -8.22
N PRO A 523 20.27 -5.23 -6.91
CA PRO A 523 19.38 -6.17 -6.24
C PRO A 523 17.94 -6.14 -6.78
N SER A 524 17.51 -4.99 -7.30
CA SER A 524 16.13 -4.78 -7.72
C SER A 524 16.08 -3.84 -8.93
N PHE A 525 15.23 -4.18 -9.89
CA PHE A 525 14.88 -3.30 -11.00
C PHE A 525 13.52 -3.67 -11.59
N HIS A 526 12.73 -2.64 -11.88
CA HIS A 526 11.33 -2.79 -12.26
C HIS A 526 10.95 -1.79 -13.36
N PRO A 527 10.41 -2.27 -14.51
CA PRO A 527 9.81 -1.36 -15.46
C PRO A 527 8.51 -0.78 -14.88
N MET A 528 8.22 0.45 -15.26
CA MET A 528 7.05 1.22 -14.87
C MET A 528 6.39 1.76 -16.13
N PHE A 529 5.07 1.66 -16.16
CA PHE A 529 4.24 2.09 -17.28
C PHE A 529 3.21 3.07 -16.76
N SER A 530 3.25 4.30 -17.25
CA SER A 530 2.29 5.34 -16.86
C SER A 530 1.74 6.05 -18.07
N ILE A 531 0.48 6.48 -18.00
CA ILE A 531 -0.16 7.26 -19.04
C ILE A 531 -0.17 8.71 -18.59
N GLY A 532 0.39 9.61 -19.39
CA GLY A 532 0.35 11.05 -19.09
C GLY A 532 -1.01 11.66 -19.40
N LYS A 533 -1.21 12.91 -18.96
CA LYS A 533 -2.42 13.69 -19.28
C LYS A 533 -2.62 13.88 -20.80
N ASP A 534 -1.55 13.77 -21.59
CA ASP A 534 -1.58 13.81 -23.06
C ASP A 534 -1.93 12.46 -23.72
N GLY A 535 -2.25 11.44 -22.92
CA GLY A 535 -2.59 10.09 -23.38
C GLY A 535 -1.38 9.25 -23.81
N LYS A 536 -0.16 9.78 -23.75
CA LYS A 536 1.04 9.02 -24.12
C LYS A 536 1.45 8.05 -23.02
N LEU A 537 1.91 6.88 -23.44
CA LEU A 537 2.55 5.90 -22.57
C LEU A 537 4.01 6.30 -22.31
N TYR A 538 4.33 6.53 -21.04
CA TYR A 538 5.68 6.73 -20.55
C TYR A 538 6.20 5.43 -19.98
N VAL A 539 7.37 5.01 -20.48
CA VAL A 539 8.04 3.78 -20.06
C VAL A 539 9.32 4.16 -19.33
N SER A 540 9.42 3.77 -18.07
CA SER A 540 10.58 4.01 -17.22
C SER A 540 10.99 2.75 -16.48
N MET A 541 12.16 2.75 -15.87
CA MET A 541 12.66 1.66 -15.04
C MET A 541 13.26 2.26 -13.77
N VAL A 542 12.85 1.73 -12.64
CA VAL A 542 13.45 2.01 -11.34
C VAL A 542 14.50 0.95 -11.12
N VAL A 543 15.71 1.37 -10.76
CA VAL A 543 16.83 0.48 -10.48
C VAL A 543 17.41 0.83 -9.12
N GLU A 544 17.64 -0.18 -8.30
CA GLU A 544 18.42 -0.06 -7.08
C GLU A 544 19.83 -0.57 -7.35
N LEU A 545 20.82 0.27 -7.09
CA LEU A 545 22.23 -0.10 -7.07
C LEU A 545 22.73 -0.01 -5.63
N VAL A 546 23.39 -1.06 -5.15
CA VAL A 546 23.82 -1.16 -3.76
C VAL A 546 25.23 -1.71 -3.66
N GLN A 547 26.08 -1.02 -2.92
CA GLN A 547 27.42 -1.46 -2.54
C GLN A 547 27.44 -1.70 -1.04
N THR A 548 27.78 -2.93 -0.63
CA THR A 548 27.81 -3.33 0.78
C THR A 548 29.24 -3.37 1.29
N MET A 549 29.50 -2.65 2.38
CA MET A 549 30.76 -2.69 3.12
C MET A 549 30.54 -3.36 4.47
N ARG A 550 31.53 -4.09 4.98
CA ARG A 550 31.52 -4.65 6.34
C ARG A 550 32.32 -3.73 7.25
N VAL A 551 31.63 -3.08 8.18
CA VAL A 551 32.23 -2.10 9.09
C VAL A 551 32.30 -2.68 10.50
N PRO A 552 33.44 -2.58 11.20
CA PRO A 552 33.55 -3.04 12.58
C PRO A 552 32.71 -2.16 13.52
N PHE A 553 32.09 -2.77 14.54
CA PHE A 553 31.36 -2.01 15.57
C PHE A 553 32.28 -1.09 16.39
N GLY A 554 33.58 -1.39 16.47
CA GLY A 554 34.59 -0.58 17.18
C GLY A 554 35.18 -1.29 18.39
N HIS A 555 35.93 -0.56 19.22
CA HIS A 555 36.63 -1.15 20.36
C HIS A 555 35.66 -1.68 21.43
N GLY A 556 35.81 -2.96 21.79
CA GLY A 556 35.04 -3.62 22.84
C GLY A 556 33.78 -4.36 22.38
N ILE A 557 33.33 -4.18 21.13
CA ILE A 557 32.18 -4.88 20.55
C ILE A 557 32.68 -5.74 19.38
N PRO A 558 32.76 -7.07 19.51
CA PRO A 558 33.23 -7.93 18.43
C PRO A 558 32.20 -8.01 17.30
N GLY A 559 32.69 -8.22 16.07
CA GLY A 559 31.86 -8.39 14.87
C GLY A 559 31.80 -7.16 13.97
N THR A 560 31.06 -7.31 12.88
CA THR A 560 30.85 -6.26 11.87
C THR A 560 29.35 -6.11 11.59
N PHE A 561 28.99 -4.98 11.00
CA PHE A 561 27.66 -4.73 10.45
C PHE A 561 27.76 -4.36 8.97
N PRO A 562 26.70 -4.65 8.18
CA PRO A 562 26.61 -4.17 6.82
C PRO A 562 26.37 -2.66 6.83
N LEU A 563 27.26 -1.89 6.21
CA LEU A 563 27.00 -0.50 5.83
C LEU A 563 26.75 -0.46 4.33
N ARG A 564 25.51 -0.18 3.95
CA ARG A 564 25.11 -0.13 2.54
C ARG A 564 25.14 1.30 2.02
N ASN A 565 25.86 1.48 0.92
CA ASN A 565 25.73 2.64 0.06
C ASN A 565 24.78 2.27 -1.05
N GLY A 566 23.88 3.17 -1.44
CA GLY A 566 23.01 2.86 -2.55
C GLY A 566 22.53 4.07 -3.32
N VAL A 567 22.12 3.80 -4.55
CA VAL A 567 21.61 4.78 -5.49
C VAL A 567 20.34 4.21 -6.13
N THR A 568 19.25 4.97 -6.08
CA THR A 568 18.08 4.71 -6.92
C THR A 568 18.25 5.46 -8.24
N LEU A 569 18.11 4.74 -9.36
CA LEU A 569 18.07 5.32 -10.69
C LEU A 569 16.66 5.24 -11.25
N LEU A 570 16.19 6.37 -11.79
CA LEU A 570 15.00 6.40 -12.64
C LEU A 570 15.47 6.56 -14.08
N ILE A 571 15.31 5.51 -14.89
CA ILE A 571 15.77 5.45 -16.27
C ILE A 571 14.54 5.54 -17.18
N ALA A 572 14.52 6.47 -18.13
CA ALA A 572 13.41 6.59 -19.07
C ALA A 572 13.80 6.13 -20.48
N GLN A 573 12.86 5.45 -21.13
CA GLN A 573 12.90 5.22 -22.56
C GLN A 573 12.38 6.46 -23.26
N ASP A 574 13.26 7.16 -23.98
CA ASP A 574 12.84 8.26 -24.84
C ASP A 574 12.06 7.72 -26.06
N PRO A 575 11.12 8.53 -26.61
CA PRO A 575 10.40 8.16 -27.82
C PRO A 575 11.37 7.94 -29.00
N PRO A 576 10.95 7.19 -30.03
CA PRO A 576 11.79 6.99 -31.22
C PRO A 576 12.08 8.33 -31.90
N GLU A 577 13.32 8.51 -32.32
CA GLU A 577 13.75 9.60 -33.20
C GLU A 577 13.96 9.01 -34.60
N HIS A 578 13.02 9.28 -35.53
CA HIS A 578 12.94 8.58 -36.82
C HIS A 578 12.82 7.06 -36.62
N ASP A 579 13.63 6.25 -37.31
CA ASP A 579 13.61 4.78 -37.23
C ASP A 579 14.50 4.22 -36.11
N LYS A 580 15.05 5.08 -35.23
CA LYS A 580 15.95 4.65 -34.15
C LYS A 580 15.35 5.00 -32.79
N ARG A 581 15.34 4.02 -31.88
CA ARG A 581 15.12 4.30 -30.46
C ARG A 581 16.46 4.71 -29.84
N PRO A 582 16.56 5.91 -29.25
CA PRO A 582 17.77 6.31 -28.55
C PRO A 582 17.98 5.45 -27.30
N ASP A 583 19.23 5.36 -26.86
CA ASP A 583 19.57 4.66 -25.63
C ASP A 583 18.81 5.25 -24.43
N PRO A 584 18.32 4.40 -23.52
CA PRO A 584 17.64 4.83 -22.30
C PRO A 584 18.48 5.83 -21.51
N ARG A 585 17.88 6.91 -21.01
CA ARG A 585 18.59 7.92 -20.20
C ARG A 585 18.22 7.87 -18.73
N VAL A 586 19.20 8.09 -17.88
CA VAL A 586 18.96 8.33 -16.45
C VAL A 586 18.34 9.72 -16.28
N ARG A 587 17.24 9.78 -15.52
CA ARG A 587 16.49 11.00 -15.17
C ARG A 587 16.89 11.55 -13.82
N PHE A 588 16.95 10.66 -12.84
CA PHE A 588 17.22 10.97 -11.46
C PHE A 588 18.23 9.96 -10.94
N VAL A 589 19.16 10.47 -10.13
CA VAL A 589 20.11 9.72 -9.33
C VAL A 589 19.81 10.12 -7.90
N ILE A 590 19.33 9.17 -7.09
CA ILE A 590 18.89 9.42 -5.72
C ILE A 590 19.85 8.66 -4.79
N PRO A 591 20.90 9.34 -4.30
CA PRO A 591 21.96 8.70 -3.54
C PRO A 591 21.68 8.65 -2.03
N LYS A 592 22.09 7.56 -1.40
CA LYS A 592 22.36 7.47 0.03
C LYS A 592 23.74 6.83 0.20
N LEU A 593 24.76 7.68 0.20
CA LEU A 593 26.16 7.28 0.11
C LEU A 593 26.86 7.34 1.47
N TYR A 594 28.09 6.86 1.47
CA TYR A 594 28.95 6.89 2.65
C TYR A 594 29.34 8.32 3.03
N HIS A 595 29.19 8.63 4.30
CA HIS A 595 29.94 9.69 4.97
C HIS A 595 30.10 9.31 6.44
N ARG A 596 31.13 9.84 7.10
CA ARG A 596 31.53 9.44 8.45
C ARG A 596 30.40 9.55 9.48
N GLU A 597 29.67 10.66 9.47
CA GLU A 597 28.56 10.86 10.42
C GLU A 597 27.45 9.83 10.25
N ARG A 598 27.15 9.38 9.02
CA ARG A 598 26.16 8.34 8.78
C ARG A 598 26.63 7.00 9.32
N GLU A 599 27.89 6.63 9.09
CA GLU A 599 28.45 5.42 9.68
C GLU A 599 28.30 5.43 11.21
N GLU A 600 28.64 6.55 11.86
CA GLU A 600 28.51 6.71 13.31
C GLU A 600 27.05 6.60 13.76
N ARG A 601 26.09 7.21 13.03
CA ARG A 601 24.65 7.09 13.31
C ARG A 601 24.15 5.65 13.21
N VAL A 602 24.44 4.96 12.10
CA VAL A 602 23.99 3.57 11.87
C VAL A 602 24.59 2.64 12.92
N ARG A 603 25.88 2.80 13.22
CA ARG A 603 26.56 2.04 14.27
C ARG A 603 25.90 2.24 15.63
N ASN A 604 25.68 3.49 16.03
CA ASN A 604 25.05 3.81 17.31
C ASN A 604 23.63 3.26 17.39
N PHE A 605 22.88 3.29 16.28
CA PHE A 605 21.53 2.70 16.21
C PHE A 605 21.57 1.18 16.38
N TYR A 606 22.46 0.47 15.69
CA TYR A 606 22.58 -0.99 15.83
C TYR A 606 23.04 -1.42 17.23
N VAL A 607 23.95 -0.66 17.85
CA VAL A 607 24.37 -0.91 19.24
C VAL A 607 23.21 -0.63 20.19
N GLY A 608 22.55 0.53 20.08
CA GLY A 608 21.45 0.93 20.95
C GLY A 608 20.21 0.05 20.83
N SER A 609 19.98 -0.55 19.66
CA SER A 609 18.87 -1.49 19.42
C SER A 609 19.22 -2.96 19.68
N GLY A 610 20.40 -3.25 20.25
CA GLY A 610 20.79 -4.60 20.65
C GLY A 610 21.13 -5.55 19.51
N ARG A 611 21.36 -5.04 18.29
CA ARG A 611 21.70 -5.86 17.10
C ARG A 611 23.18 -6.26 17.03
N ALA A 612 24.01 -5.74 17.94
CA ALA A 612 25.45 -6.00 18.03
C ALA A 612 25.78 -7.25 18.88
N THR A 613 25.11 -8.38 18.67
CA THR A 613 25.30 -9.62 19.44
C THR A 613 26.46 -10.49 18.92
N THR A 614 27.01 -11.35 19.79
CA THR A 614 28.21 -12.18 19.54
C THR A 614 27.91 -13.61 19.07
N THR A 615 26.65 -14.05 19.12
CA THR A 615 26.22 -15.41 18.79
C THR A 615 25.53 -15.45 17.43
N ILE A 616 26.29 -15.73 16.38
CA ILE A 616 25.75 -16.13 15.08
C ILE A 616 25.80 -17.66 15.03
N PRO A 617 24.67 -18.38 15.04
CA PRO A 617 24.67 -19.83 14.81
C PRO A 617 25.25 -20.11 13.41
N ALA A 618 26.22 -21.01 13.33
CA ALA A 618 26.83 -21.38 12.05
C ALA A 618 25.76 -21.84 11.04
N GLY A 619 25.74 -21.24 9.85
CA GLY A 619 24.81 -21.59 8.76
C GLY A 619 23.58 -20.66 8.60
N HIS A 620 23.40 -19.64 9.44
CA HIS A 620 22.40 -18.59 9.20
C HIS A 620 23.00 -17.42 8.40
N ASP A 621 22.19 -16.82 7.53
CA ASP A 621 22.51 -15.58 6.82
C ASP A 621 22.73 -14.45 7.85
N GLU A 622 24.00 -14.02 8.01
CA GLU A 622 24.42 -13.04 9.02
C GLU A 622 23.64 -11.71 8.94
N ASP A 623 23.04 -11.42 7.77
CA ASP A 623 22.31 -10.16 7.54
C ASP A 623 20.87 -10.20 8.02
N LYS A 624 20.29 -11.38 8.32
CA LYS A 624 18.89 -11.48 8.78
C LYS A 624 18.64 -10.73 10.09
N ARG A 625 19.60 -10.73 11.01
CA ARG A 625 19.47 -10.02 12.31
C ARG A 625 19.39 -8.50 12.18
N PHE A 626 19.78 -7.96 11.04
CA PHE A 626 19.70 -6.53 10.73
C PHE A 626 18.39 -6.18 10.02
N ARG A 627 17.40 -7.07 9.98
CA ARG A 627 16.07 -6.77 9.44
C ARG A 627 15.10 -6.45 10.59
N LEU A 628 14.02 -5.75 10.26
CA LEU A 628 12.89 -5.60 11.17
C LEU A 628 12.19 -6.94 11.36
N ASP A 629 11.71 -7.13 12.58
CA ASP A 629 10.86 -8.24 12.98
C ASP A 629 9.51 -7.64 13.38
N PHE A 630 8.51 -7.75 12.49
CA PHE A 630 7.18 -7.19 12.73
C PHE A 630 6.44 -7.90 13.87
N ALA A 631 6.73 -9.18 14.13
CA ALA A 631 6.14 -9.86 15.26
C ALA A 631 6.53 -9.18 16.57
N LEU A 632 7.82 -8.83 16.71
CA LEU A 632 8.33 -8.09 17.86
C LEU A 632 7.90 -6.62 17.86
N LEU A 633 7.84 -5.99 16.69
CA LEU A 633 7.42 -4.60 16.55
C LEU A 633 5.96 -4.44 17.02
N HIS A 634 5.06 -5.34 16.63
CA HIS A 634 3.65 -5.27 16.99
C HIS A 634 3.32 -5.90 18.36
N ALA A 635 4.22 -6.71 18.94
CA ALA A 635 4.00 -7.33 20.26
C ALA A 635 3.89 -6.32 21.43
N GLY A 636 4.29 -5.06 21.22
CA GLY A 636 4.13 -3.96 22.18
C GLY A 636 2.91 -3.07 21.97
N VAL A 637 2.12 -3.35 20.92
CA VAL A 637 0.88 -2.62 20.60
C VAL A 637 -0.26 -3.13 21.45
#